data_AF-A0A3D1R4G3-F1
#
_entry.id   AF-A0A3D1R4G3-F1
#
_cell.length_a   1.000
_cell.length_b   1.000
_cell.length_c   1.000
_cell.angle_alpha   90.00
_cell.angle_beta   90.00
_cell.angle_gamma   90.00
#
_symmetry.space_group_name_H-M   'P 1'
#
loop_
_entity.id
_entity.type
_entity.pdbx_description
1 polymer ?
#
loop_
_entity_poly.entity_id
_entity_poly.type
_entity_poly.pdbx_seq_one_letter_code
_entity_poly.pdbx_strand_id
1 'polypeptide(L)'
;MTTASDTSALPARQRPSVGLLLANAASLALVVWIGVDHTSLGLEVRGARVVALSAMPLWPLYALSVAAAAGLGVFVVIELLRRRPPDSRSYRLLPIAAVVFFAMHFLVLPPALPPMPSDWLAASQLLALESSAVITEDGLLPRDPEALAKQLSQMPPPYLRDGKPMTAWPLVVRSDCDGPISALPAALEPATLIACVSADRRTAWVSIAGTGGRHTGPATLVMADGAPFSVKVQAMRREELPALPFELNAQASEEEPEAALPEE
;
A
#
# COMPACT_ATOMS: atom_id res chain seq x y z
N MET A 1 64.73 36.52 -43.84
CA MET A 1 64.54 35.60 -42.70
C MET A 1 63.75 36.37 -41.65
N THR A 2 62.61 35.97 -41.11
CA THR A 2 61.76 34.77 -41.17
C THR A 2 60.40 35.27 -40.67
N THR A 3 59.35 35.14 -41.48
CA THR A 3 57.96 35.41 -41.10
C THR A 3 57.41 34.20 -40.34
N ALA A 4 57.21 34.31 -39.03
CA ALA A 4 56.42 33.34 -38.27
C ALA A 4 54.97 33.82 -38.28
N SER A 5 54.17 33.24 -39.18
CA SER A 5 52.71 33.35 -39.16
C SER A 5 52.20 32.27 -38.20
N ASP A 6 51.94 32.66 -36.96
CA ASP A 6 51.28 31.79 -35.98
C ASP A 6 49.79 31.71 -36.33
N THR A 7 49.45 30.73 -37.16
CA THR A 7 48.07 30.29 -37.41
C THR A 7 47.50 29.73 -36.11
N SER A 8 46.75 30.58 -35.41
CA SER A 8 45.86 30.21 -34.32
C SER A 8 44.81 29.24 -34.85
N ALA A 9 45.07 27.95 -34.68
CA ALA A 9 44.09 26.90 -34.93
C ALA A 9 42.92 27.07 -33.94
N LEU A 10 41.82 27.64 -34.43
CA LEU A 10 40.54 27.64 -33.74
C LEU A 10 40.20 26.20 -33.32
N PRO A 11 39.86 25.93 -32.05
CA PRO A 11 39.52 24.59 -31.62
C PRO A 11 38.33 24.09 -32.43
N ALA A 12 38.51 22.92 -33.05
CA ALA A 12 37.48 22.26 -33.83
C ALA A 12 36.20 22.16 -32.99
N ARG A 13 35.07 22.64 -33.54
CA ARG A 13 33.74 22.54 -32.92
C ARG A 13 33.43 21.06 -32.63
N GLN A 14 33.71 20.61 -31.42
CA GLN A 14 33.27 19.31 -30.94
C GLN A 14 31.74 19.34 -30.82
N ARG A 15 31.07 18.41 -31.49
CA ARG A 15 29.62 18.20 -31.32
C ARG A 15 29.40 17.24 -30.14
N PRO A 16 28.30 17.38 -29.39
CA PRO A 16 27.95 16.41 -28.35
C PRO A 16 27.85 15.01 -28.93
N SER A 17 28.32 14.02 -28.18
CA SER A 17 28.27 12.62 -28.61
C SER A 17 26.81 12.17 -28.70
N VAL A 18 26.50 11.40 -29.74
CA VAL A 18 25.15 10.84 -29.93
C VAL A 18 24.73 10.02 -28.71
N GLY A 19 25.67 9.27 -28.12
CA GLY A 19 25.42 8.50 -26.90
C GLY A 19 24.99 9.36 -25.70
N LEU A 20 25.59 10.54 -25.50
CA LEU A 20 25.19 11.44 -24.42
C LEU A 20 23.81 12.04 -24.66
N LEU A 21 23.47 12.37 -25.90
CA LEU A 21 22.13 12.87 -26.25
C LEU A 21 21.06 11.79 -26.05
N LEU A 22 21.34 10.55 -26.45
CA LEU A 22 20.46 9.42 -26.20
C LEU A 22 20.29 9.14 -24.69
N ALA A 23 21.37 9.22 -23.91
CA ALA A 23 21.31 9.07 -22.47
C ALA A 23 20.42 10.17 -21.84
N ASN A 24 20.58 11.43 -22.23
CA ASN A 24 19.73 12.52 -21.78
C ASN A 24 18.25 12.29 -22.15
N ALA A 25 17.97 11.88 -23.39
CA ALA A 25 16.61 11.60 -23.85
C ALA A 25 15.97 10.44 -23.07
N ALA A 26 16.70 9.35 -22.86
CA ALA A 26 16.25 8.20 -22.08
C ALA A 26 15.99 8.59 -20.63
N SER A 27 16.91 9.33 -20.00
CA SER A 27 16.74 9.82 -18.63
C SER A 27 15.51 10.72 -18.48
N LEU A 28 15.26 11.63 -19.43
CA LEU A 28 14.09 12.49 -19.42
C LEU A 28 12.80 11.68 -19.57
N ALA A 29 12.75 10.75 -20.53
CA ALA A 29 11.60 9.90 -20.76
C ALA A 29 11.23 9.09 -19.51
N LEU A 30 12.23 8.56 -18.81
CA LEU A 30 12.03 7.70 -17.64
C LEU A 30 11.56 8.50 -16.41
N VAL A 31 12.12 9.70 -16.17
CA VAL A 31 11.64 10.59 -15.09
C VAL A 31 10.22 11.08 -15.37
N VAL A 32 9.93 11.46 -16.61
CA VAL A 32 8.58 11.90 -17.01
C VAL A 32 7.58 10.75 -16.88
N TRP A 33 7.91 9.54 -17.32
CA TRP A 33 7.01 8.39 -17.24
C TRP A 33 6.58 8.10 -15.79
N ILE A 34 7.54 7.93 -14.88
CA ILE A 34 7.25 7.64 -13.47
C ILE A 34 6.57 8.83 -12.80
N GLY A 35 7.05 10.03 -13.08
CA GLY A 35 6.53 11.23 -12.45
C GLY A 35 5.09 11.52 -12.87
N VAL A 36 4.74 11.34 -14.14
CA VAL A 36 3.37 11.51 -14.64
C VAL A 36 2.43 10.48 -14.04
N ASP A 37 2.83 9.21 -13.98
CA ASP A 37 2.01 8.13 -13.41
C ASP A 37 1.61 8.45 -11.95
N HIS A 38 2.59 8.71 -11.08
CA HIS A 38 2.31 9.08 -9.68
C HIS A 38 1.60 10.42 -9.51
N THR A 39 1.85 11.38 -10.39
CA THR A 39 1.15 12.66 -10.34
C THR A 39 -0.32 12.46 -10.71
N SER A 40 -0.60 11.68 -11.76
CA SER A 40 -1.96 11.39 -12.22
C SER A 40 -2.75 10.63 -11.16
N LEU A 41 -2.16 9.61 -10.55
CA LEU A 41 -2.74 8.88 -9.42
C LEU A 41 -3.04 9.81 -8.25
N GLY A 42 -2.07 10.65 -7.88
CA GLY A 42 -2.25 11.63 -6.79
C GLY A 42 -3.38 12.61 -7.03
N LEU A 43 -3.55 13.06 -8.28
CA LEU A 43 -4.65 13.94 -8.67
C LEU A 43 -6.00 13.24 -8.64
N GLU A 44 -6.05 11.97 -9.09
CA GLU A 44 -7.27 11.15 -9.03
C GLU A 44 -7.75 10.97 -7.59
N VAL A 45 -6.83 10.61 -6.68
CA VAL A 45 -7.19 10.26 -5.30
C VAL A 45 -7.35 11.48 -4.38
N ARG A 46 -6.91 12.67 -4.79
CA ARG A 46 -6.93 13.90 -3.96
C ARG A 46 -8.32 14.31 -3.48
N GLY A 47 -9.35 14.10 -4.30
CA GLY A 47 -10.73 14.50 -4.01
C GLY A 47 -11.60 13.37 -3.49
N ALA A 48 -11.07 12.14 -3.42
CA ALA A 48 -11.84 10.98 -3.03
C ALA A 48 -11.94 10.89 -1.50
N ARG A 49 -13.15 10.65 -1.01
CA ARG A 49 -13.40 10.47 0.43
C ARG A 49 -12.78 9.19 0.96
N VAL A 50 -12.86 8.09 0.20
CA VAL A 50 -12.23 6.81 0.53
C VAL A 50 -11.37 6.36 -0.63
N VAL A 51 -10.14 5.94 -0.32
CA VAL A 51 -9.13 5.54 -1.30
C VAL A 51 -8.58 4.16 -0.94
N ALA A 52 -8.56 3.26 -1.92
CA ALA A 52 -7.94 1.94 -1.86
C ALA A 52 -6.41 2.06 -2.05
N LEU A 53 -5.76 2.68 -1.07
CA LEU A 53 -4.31 2.77 -0.92
C LEU A 53 -3.93 2.65 0.56
N SER A 54 -2.76 2.10 0.85
CA SER A 54 -2.20 2.04 2.22
C SER A 54 -1.56 3.35 2.67
N ALA A 55 -1.11 4.18 1.72
CA ALA A 55 -0.53 5.48 1.97
C ALA A 55 -0.79 6.42 0.78
N MET A 56 -0.82 7.72 1.06
CA MET A 56 -1.04 8.73 0.02
C MET A 56 0.19 8.82 -0.88
N PRO A 57 0.02 8.86 -2.22
CA PRO A 57 1.15 9.06 -3.12
C PRO A 57 1.80 10.42 -2.87
N LEU A 58 3.13 10.46 -2.93
CA LEU A 58 3.94 11.69 -2.81
C LEU A 58 3.88 12.54 -4.10
N TRP A 59 2.68 12.71 -4.65
CA TRP A 59 2.45 13.34 -5.95
C TRP A 59 3.04 14.74 -6.11
N PRO A 60 3.13 15.62 -5.07
CA PRO A 60 3.77 16.92 -5.26
C PRO A 60 5.27 16.79 -5.54
N LEU A 61 5.95 15.81 -4.93
CA LEU A 61 7.37 15.55 -5.18
C LEU A 61 7.58 15.03 -6.60
N TYR A 62 6.69 14.16 -7.09
CA TYR A 62 6.73 13.68 -8.48
C TYR A 62 6.39 14.78 -9.50
N ALA A 63 5.44 15.67 -9.19
CA ALA A 63 5.16 16.83 -10.04
C ALA A 63 6.37 17.79 -10.12
N LEU A 64 7.05 18.02 -9.00
CA LEU A 64 8.28 18.81 -8.94
C LEU A 64 9.42 18.15 -9.72
N SER A 65 9.57 16.81 -9.65
CA SER A 65 10.62 16.11 -10.40
C SER A 65 10.36 16.17 -11.92
N VAL A 66 9.11 16.04 -12.36
CA VAL A 66 8.72 16.22 -13.77
C VAL A 66 9.01 17.65 -14.23
N ALA A 67 8.64 18.66 -13.43
CA ALA A 67 8.90 20.06 -13.76
C ALA A 67 10.41 20.37 -13.83
N ALA A 68 11.20 19.84 -12.88
CA ALA A 68 12.64 19.97 -12.87
C ALA A 68 13.30 19.29 -14.08
N ALA A 69 12.86 18.08 -14.43
CA ALA A 69 13.35 17.36 -15.61
C ALA A 69 13.01 18.11 -16.90
N ALA A 70 11.79 18.62 -17.03
CA ALA A 70 11.39 19.44 -18.17
C ALA A 70 12.23 20.71 -18.29
N GLY A 71 12.47 21.41 -17.17
CA GLY A 71 13.35 22.59 -17.12
C GLY A 71 14.79 22.28 -17.54
N LEU A 72 15.34 21.16 -17.05
CA LEU A 72 16.69 20.72 -17.42
C LEU A 72 16.76 20.32 -18.90
N GLY A 73 15.73 19.67 -19.43
CA GLY A 73 15.61 19.33 -20.85
C GLY A 73 15.61 20.57 -21.74
N VAL A 74 14.80 21.58 -21.39
CA VAL A 74 14.78 22.88 -22.08
C VAL A 74 16.16 23.55 -22.01
N PHE A 75 16.81 23.52 -20.85
CA PHE A 75 18.14 24.09 -20.68
C PHE A 75 19.18 23.41 -21.59
N VAL A 76 19.17 22.08 -21.68
CA VAL A 76 20.03 21.31 -22.59
C VAL A 76 19.77 21.69 -24.04
N VAL A 77 18.51 21.85 -24.44
CA VAL A 77 18.14 22.29 -25.80
C VAL A 77 18.66 23.71 -26.09
N ILE A 78 18.54 24.65 -25.14
CA ILE A 78 19.06 26.01 -25.29
C ILE A 78 20.58 26.01 -25.44
N GLU A 79 21.30 25.23 -24.63
CA GLU A 79 22.76 25.08 -24.73
C GLU A 79 23.19 24.47 -26.07
N LEU A 80 22.41 23.51 -26.58
CA LEU A 80 22.60 22.93 -27.92
C LEU A 80 22.44 23.98 -29.02
N LEU A 81 21.39 24.81 -28.93
CA LEU A 81 21.13 25.93 -29.85
C LEU A 81 22.23 26.98 -29.78
N ARG A 82 22.77 27.25 -28.58
CA ARG A 82 23.90 28.17 -28.34
C ARG A 82 25.26 27.58 -28.75
N ARG A 83 25.31 26.33 -29.21
CA ARG A 83 26.52 25.62 -29.67
C ARG A 83 27.65 25.63 -28.62
N ARG A 84 27.28 25.52 -27.34
CA ARG A 84 28.25 25.42 -26.24
C ARG A 84 29.06 24.13 -26.34
N PRO A 85 30.32 24.13 -25.86
CA PRO A 85 31.17 22.96 -25.94
C PRO A 85 30.55 21.77 -25.21
N PRO A 86 30.58 20.56 -25.80
CA PRO A 86 29.84 19.40 -25.32
C PRO A 86 30.34 18.82 -24.00
N ASP A 87 31.52 19.26 -23.53
CA ASP A 87 32.07 18.86 -22.25
C ASP A 87 31.61 19.75 -21.09
N SER A 88 30.66 20.66 -21.32
CA SER A 88 30.06 21.44 -20.25
C SER A 88 29.34 20.51 -19.28
N ARG A 89 29.62 20.67 -17.98
CA ARG A 89 29.03 19.89 -16.88
C ARG A 89 27.51 19.76 -16.99
N SER A 90 26.85 20.76 -17.59
CA SER A 90 25.41 20.80 -17.86
C SER A 90 24.86 19.57 -18.58
N TYR A 91 25.55 19.01 -19.59
CA TYR A 91 25.05 17.84 -20.34
C TYR A 91 25.11 16.53 -19.55
N ARG A 92 25.84 16.50 -18.43
CA ARG A 92 25.97 15.33 -17.54
C ARG A 92 25.02 15.39 -16.35
N LEU A 93 24.40 16.55 -16.07
CA LEU A 93 23.54 16.73 -14.91
C LEU A 93 22.25 15.91 -14.99
N LEU A 94 21.63 15.82 -16.17
CA LEU A 94 20.36 15.12 -16.35
C LEU A 94 20.48 13.60 -16.08
N PRO A 95 21.45 12.87 -16.65
CA PRO A 95 21.60 11.45 -16.34
C PRO A 95 22.00 11.21 -14.87
N ILE A 96 22.82 12.09 -14.27
CA ILE A 96 23.15 11.99 -12.84
C ILE A 96 21.89 12.21 -11.99
N ALA A 97 21.11 13.26 -12.27
CA ALA A 97 19.87 13.55 -11.56
C ALA A 97 18.85 12.43 -11.72
N ALA A 98 18.77 11.82 -12.91
CA ALA A 98 17.95 10.64 -13.13
C ALA A 98 18.42 9.48 -12.24
N VAL A 99 19.71 9.13 -12.23
CA VAL A 99 20.22 8.06 -11.35
C VAL A 99 19.90 8.33 -9.88
N VAL A 100 20.06 9.57 -9.42
CA VAL A 100 19.68 9.96 -8.05
C VAL A 100 18.18 9.82 -7.81
N PHE A 101 17.34 10.27 -8.75
CA PHE A 101 15.89 10.11 -8.69
C PHE A 101 15.48 8.63 -8.63
N PHE A 102 16.11 7.77 -9.43
CA PHE A 102 15.88 6.33 -9.43
C PHE A 102 16.32 5.67 -8.14
N ALA A 103 17.50 6.01 -7.64
CA ALA A 103 17.98 5.51 -6.36
C ALA A 103 17.02 5.91 -5.24
N MET A 104 16.54 7.17 -5.23
CA MET A 104 15.55 7.60 -4.25
C MET A 104 14.24 6.83 -4.41
N HIS A 105 13.70 6.70 -5.62
CA HIS A 105 12.42 6.05 -5.90
C HIS A 105 12.42 4.56 -5.53
N PHE A 106 13.49 3.82 -5.86
CA PHE A 106 13.55 2.38 -5.67
C PHE A 106 14.23 1.92 -4.37
N LEU A 107 15.13 2.72 -3.79
CA LEU A 107 15.93 2.30 -2.61
C LEU A 107 15.55 3.02 -1.32
N VAL A 108 15.12 4.28 -1.39
CA VAL A 108 14.92 5.13 -0.19
C VAL A 108 13.46 5.30 0.13
N LEU A 109 12.63 5.58 -0.88
CA LEU A 109 11.20 5.43 -0.72
C LEU A 109 10.95 3.94 -0.51
N PRO A 110 10.17 3.55 0.51
CA PRO A 110 9.89 2.15 0.77
C PRO A 110 9.47 1.53 -0.56
N PRO A 111 10.01 0.36 -0.94
CA PRO A 111 9.63 -0.28 -2.19
C PRO A 111 8.12 -0.38 -2.12
N ALA A 112 7.44 0.46 -2.88
CA ALA A 112 6.07 0.24 -3.24
C ALA A 112 6.17 -0.98 -4.14
N LEU A 113 6.26 -2.18 -3.54
CA LEU A 113 5.66 -3.37 -4.12
C LEU A 113 4.39 -2.86 -4.78
N PRO A 114 4.17 -3.13 -6.09
CA PRO A 114 3.05 -2.58 -6.83
C PRO A 114 1.85 -2.64 -5.89
N PRO A 115 1.27 -1.49 -5.48
CA PRO A 115 0.50 -1.40 -4.26
C PRO A 115 -0.51 -2.53 -4.32
N MET A 116 -0.32 -3.55 -3.46
CA MET A 116 -1.22 -4.70 -3.49
C MET A 116 -2.61 -4.10 -3.40
N PRO A 117 -3.52 -4.44 -4.33
CA PRO A 117 -4.83 -3.80 -4.36
C PRO A 117 -5.41 -3.85 -2.95
N SER A 118 -5.90 -2.72 -2.42
CA SER A 118 -6.42 -2.72 -1.05
C SER A 118 -7.51 -3.75 -0.85
N ASP A 119 -8.27 -4.08 -1.91
CA ASP A 119 -9.23 -5.18 -1.94
C ASP A 119 -8.57 -6.55 -1.62
N TRP A 120 -7.37 -6.82 -2.16
CA TRP A 120 -6.60 -8.03 -1.88
C TRP A 120 -6.04 -8.05 -0.46
N LEU A 121 -5.46 -6.93 0.00
CA LEU A 121 -5.00 -6.80 1.38
C LEU A 121 -6.16 -6.96 2.37
N ALA A 122 -7.31 -6.37 2.06
CA ALA A 122 -8.53 -6.49 2.85
C ALA A 122 -9.03 -7.94 2.86
N ALA A 123 -9.05 -8.62 1.71
CA ALA A 123 -9.40 -10.04 1.64
C ALA A 123 -8.47 -10.91 2.50
N SER A 124 -7.16 -10.62 2.50
CA SER A 124 -6.20 -11.34 3.34
C SER A 124 -6.43 -11.10 4.85
N GLN A 125 -6.77 -9.87 5.26
CA GLN A 125 -7.17 -9.58 6.64
C GLN A 125 -8.45 -10.33 7.02
N LEU A 126 -9.38 -10.46 6.08
CA LEU A 126 -10.63 -11.18 6.30
C LEU A 126 -10.42 -12.69 6.44
N LEU A 127 -9.51 -13.30 5.67
CA LEU A 127 -9.10 -14.70 5.84
C LEU A 127 -8.55 -14.97 7.25
N ALA A 128 -7.81 -14.03 7.83
CA ALA A 128 -7.34 -14.17 9.21
C ALA A 128 -8.52 -14.30 10.20
N LEU A 129 -9.67 -13.66 9.90
CA LEU A 129 -10.87 -13.76 10.74
C LEU A 129 -11.58 -15.10 10.63
N GLU A 130 -11.44 -15.83 9.51
CA GLU A 130 -12.05 -17.16 9.34
C GLU A 130 -11.51 -18.15 10.38
N SER A 131 -10.21 -18.05 10.67
CA SER A 131 -9.54 -18.87 11.67
C SER A 131 -9.83 -18.44 13.12
N SER A 132 -10.34 -17.23 13.31
CA SER A 132 -10.67 -16.70 14.64
C SER A 132 -12.13 -16.99 14.97
N ALA A 133 -12.36 -17.90 15.92
CA ALA A 133 -13.67 -17.99 16.53
C ALA A 133 -13.93 -16.77 17.42
N VAL A 134 -15.15 -16.26 17.36
CA VAL A 134 -15.58 -15.14 18.20
C VAL A 134 -16.00 -15.72 19.55
N ILE A 135 -15.13 -15.59 20.54
CA ILE A 135 -15.35 -16.13 21.87
C ILE A 135 -16.34 -15.22 22.61
N THR A 136 -17.47 -15.79 23.03
CA THR A 136 -18.53 -15.11 23.75
C THR A 136 -18.97 -15.95 24.95
N GLU A 137 -19.52 -15.32 25.98
CA GLU A 137 -19.94 -16.03 27.20
C GLU A 137 -21.11 -16.99 26.93
N ASP A 138 -22.02 -16.60 26.03
CA ASP A 138 -23.20 -17.38 25.65
C ASP A 138 -22.99 -18.21 24.37
N GLY A 139 -21.86 -18.06 23.68
CA GLY A 139 -21.58 -18.71 22.41
C GLY A 139 -22.42 -18.17 21.26
N LEU A 140 -22.89 -16.92 21.36
CA LEU A 140 -23.72 -16.26 20.36
C LEU A 140 -23.07 -14.95 19.91
N LEU A 141 -23.16 -14.67 18.61
CA LEU A 141 -22.68 -13.41 18.06
C LEU A 141 -23.52 -12.23 18.58
N PRO A 142 -22.88 -11.09 18.95
CA PRO A 142 -23.60 -9.88 19.30
C PRO A 142 -24.50 -9.42 18.15
N ARG A 143 -25.72 -8.99 18.49
CA ARG A 143 -26.60 -8.29 17.54
C ARG A 143 -26.20 -6.83 17.37
N ASP A 144 -25.56 -6.27 18.38
CA ASP A 144 -25.10 -4.89 18.36
C ASP A 144 -23.92 -4.75 17.37
N PRO A 145 -24.02 -3.84 16.38
CA PRO A 145 -22.95 -3.61 15.42
C PRO A 145 -21.64 -3.18 16.07
N GLU A 146 -21.66 -2.38 17.14
CA GLU A 146 -20.42 -1.92 17.76
C GLU A 146 -19.70 -3.04 18.50
N ALA A 147 -20.42 -3.87 19.25
CA ALA A 147 -19.88 -5.04 19.91
C ALA A 147 -19.27 -6.04 18.92
N LEU A 148 -19.98 -6.33 17.82
CA LEU A 148 -19.47 -7.22 16.78
C LEU A 148 -18.27 -6.60 16.04
N ALA A 149 -18.29 -5.29 15.79
CA ALA A 149 -17.15 -4.58 15.19
C ALA A 149 -15.89 -4.74 16.04
N LYS A 150 -15.96 -4.53 17.36
CA LYS A 150 -14.81 -4.71 18.26
C LYS A 150 -14.18 -6.10 18.18
N GLN A 151 -15.00 -7.13 17.94
CA GLN A 151 -14.52 -8.51 17.83
C GLN A 151 -13.93 -8.81 16.45
N LEU A 152 -14.51 -8.27 15.38
CA LEU A 152 -14.10 -8.51 13.99
C LEU A 152 -12.96 -7.61 13.53
N SER A 153 -12.84 -6.39 14.03
CA SER A 153 -11.89 -5.39 13.54
C SER A 153 -10.66 -5.27 14.46
N GLN A 154 -9.86 -6.34 14.55
CA GLN A 154 -8.60 -6.31 15.29
C GLN A 154 -7.45 -5.66 14.49
N MET A 155 -7.65 -5.46 13.18
CA MET A 155 -6.67 -4.87 12.26
C MET A 155 -7.25 -3.65 11.54
N PRO A 156 -6.45 -2.58 11.34
CA PRO A 156 -6.89 -1.39 10.62
C PRO A 156 -7.10 -1.69 9.12
N PRO A 157 -8.10 -1.07 8.47
CA PRO A 157 -8.33 -1.23 7.04
C PRO A 157 -7.15 -0.73 6.21
N PRO A 158 -6.79 -1.40 5.10
CA PRO A 158 -5.78 -0.92 4.16
C PRO A 158 -6.33 0.17 3.22
N TYR A 159 -7.02 1.17 3.79
CA TYR A 159 -7.67 2.26 3.07
C TYR A 159 -7.36 3.60 3.72
N LEU A 160 -7.45 4.67 2.92
CA LEU A 160 -7.43 6.04 3.41
C LEU A 160 -8.83 6.61 3.40
N ARG A 161 -9.17 7.36 4.45
CA ARG A 161 -10.35 8.24 4.49
C ARG A 161 -9.89 9.68 4.58
N ASP A 162 -10.33 10.51 3.64
CA ASP A 162 -9.94 11.92 3.54
C ASP A 162 -8.39 12.08 3.56
N GLY A 163 -7.69 11.17 2.89
CA GLY A 163 -6.22 11.12 2.82
C GLY A 163 -5.51 10.60 4.07
N LYS A 164 -6.22 10.14 5.10
CA LYS A 164 -5.65 9.61 6.35
C LYS A 164 -5.88 8.11 6.50
N PRO A 165 -4.92 7.34 7.05
CA PRO A 165 -5.13 5.91 7.34
C PRO A 165 -6.35 5.70 8.23
N MET A 166 -7.20 4.75 7.86
CA MET A 166 -8.33 4.35 8.69
C MET A 166 -7.83 3.54 9.90
N THR A 167 -8.42 3.79 11.07
CA THR A 167 -8.05 3.09 12.31
C THR A 167 -8.96 1.90 12.62
N ALA A 168 -10.17 1.90 12.07
CA ALA A 168 -11.16 0.85 12.29
C ALA A 168 -12.03 0.67 11.05
N TRP A 169 -12.56 -0.54 10.90
CA TRP A 169 -13.55 -0.85 9.89
C TRP A 169 -14.93 -0.32 10.30
N PRO A 170 -15.59 0.51 9.48
CA PRO A 170 -17.03 0.66 9.54
C PRO A 170 -17.68 -0.72 9.35
N LEU A 171 -18.70 -1.02 10.15
CA LEU A 171 -19.41 -2.30 10.10
C LEU A 171 -20.90 -2.06 9.87
N VAL A 172 -21.47 -2.79 8.92
CA VAL A 172 -22.91 -2.94 8.75
C VAL A 172 -23.31 -4.37 9.09
N VAL A 173 -24.23 -4.53 10.03
CA VAL A 173 -24.73 -5.84 10.44
C VAL A 173 -26.12 -6.07 9.87
N ARG A 174 -26.32 -7.24 9.28
CA ARG A 174 -27.62 -7.77 8.87
C ARG A 174 -27.92 -9.01 9.70
N SER A 175 -29.18 -9.22 10.04
CA SER A 175 -29.62 -10.37 10.82
C SER A 175 -30.45 -11.32 9.97
N ASP A 176 -30.66 -12.52 10.50
CA ASP A 176 -31.53 -13.55 9.94
C ASP A 176 -31.13 -13.95 8.51
N CYS A 177 -29.82 -14.10 8.28
CA CYS A 177 -29.25 -14.50 7.00
C CYS A 177 -29.07 -16.02 6.88
N ASP A 178 -29.34 -16.57 5.70
CA ASP A 178 -29.06 -17.98 5.37
C ASP A 178 -27.71 -18.18 4.66
N GLY A 179 -26.96 -17.11 4.42
CA GLY A 179 -25.71 -17.15 3.67
C GLY A 179 -25.00 -15.79 3.53
N PRO A 180 -23.89 -15.74 2.76
CA PRO A 180 -23.19 -14.50 2.46
C PRO A 180 -24.05 -13.57 1.60
N ILE A 181 -23.75 -12.28 1.66
CA ILE A 181 -24.45 -11.29 0.82
C ILE A 181 -24.04 -11.44 -0.64
N SER A 182 -25.02 -11.33 -1.55
CA SER A 182 -24.80 -11.36 -3.00
C SER A 182 -24.74 -9.96 -3.62
N ALA A 183 -25.18 -8.94 -2.90
CA ALA A 183 -25.20 -7.55 -3.35
C ALA A 183 -24.99 -6.58 -2.18
N LEU A 184 -24.40 -5.43 -2.47
CA LEU A 184 -24.24 -4.35 -1.49
C LEU A 184 -25.57 -3.60 -1.28
N PRO A 185 -25.83 -3.13 -0.04
CA PRO A 185 -26.83 -2.09 0.20
C PRO A 185 -26.53 -0.83 -0.63
N ALA A 186 -27.59 -0.12 -1.03
CA ALA A 186 -27.45 1.16 -1.70
C ALA A 186 -26.73 2.18 -0.80
N ALA A 187 -25.92 3.05 -1.39
CA ALA A 187 -25.17 4.11 -0.72
C ALA A 187 -24.13 3.66 0.33
N LEU A 188 -23.67 2.40 0.27
CA LEU A 188 -22.55 1.97 1.11
C LEU A 188 -21.24 2.60 0.62
N GLU A 189 -20.39 3.01 1.56
CA GLU A 189 -19.06 3.51 1.23
C GLU A 189 -18.05 2.37 1.08
N PRO A 190 -17.02 2.53 0.22
CA PRO A 190 -15.88 1.62 0.22
C PRO A 190 -15.21 1.56 1.59
N ALA A 191 -14.40 0.53 1.81
CA ALA A 191 -13.75 0.24 3.08
C ALA A 191 -14.73 -0.07 4.22
N THR A 192 -15.86 -0.73 3.92
CA THR A 192 -16.87 -1.13 4.91
C THR A 192 -16.95 -2.64 5.00
N LEU A 193 -16.98 -3.19 6.22
CA LEU A 193 -17.32 -4.59 6.45
C LEU A 193 -18.83 -4.77 6.50
N ILE A 194 -19.31 -5.88 5.96
CA ILE A 194 -20.71 -6.30 6.08
C ILE A 194 -20.72 -7.66 6.74
N ALA A 195 -21.40 -7.78 7.88
CA ALA A 195 -21.63 -9.06 8.55
C ALA A 195 -23.10 -9.47 8.40
N CYS A 196 -23.34 -10.60 7.75
CA CYS A 196 -24.65 -11.24 7.70
C CYS A 196 -24.71 -12.31 8.79
N VAL A 197 -25.42 -12.03 9.87
CA VAL A 197 -25.56 -12.93 11.03
C VAL A 197 -26.74 -13.86 10.80
N SER A 198 -26.52 -15.15 11.01
CA SER A 198 -27.56 -16.18 10.96
C SER A 198 -28.63 -15.99 12.04
N ALA A 199 -29.83 -16.55 11.81
CA ALA A 199 -30.95 -16.43 12.74
C ALA A 199 -30.65 -17.01 14.14
N ASP A 200 -29.87 -18.09 14.21
CA ASP A 200 -29.43 -18.71 15.47
C ASP A 200 -28.26 -17.96 16.15
N ARG A 201 -27.69 -16.95 15.46
CA ARG A 201 -26.53 -16.15 15.88
C ARG A 201 -25.25 -16.94 16.14
N ARG A 202 -25.16 -18.19 15.70
CA ARG A 202 -23.94 -19.00 15.87
C ARG A 202 -22.94 -18.76 14.75
N THR A 203 -23.43 -18.32 13.59
CA THR A 203 -22.63 -18.08 12.39
C THR A 203 -22.84 -16.66 11.87
N ALA A 204 -21.79 -16.05 11.32
CA ALA A 204 -21.90 -14.92 10.42
C ALA A 204 -21.04 -15.10 9.17
N TRP A 205 -21.49 -14.54 8.06
CA TRP A 205 -20.70 -14.37 6.85
C TRP A 205 -20.26 -12.92 6.77
N VAL A 206 -18.96 -12.70 6.72
CA VAL A 206 -18.37 -11.37 6.65
C VAL A 206 -17.87 -11.13 5.24
N SER A 207 -18.20 -9.98 4.66
CA SER A 207 -17.81 -9.54 3.32
C SER A 207 -17.28 -8.11 3.37
N ILE A 208 -16.62 -7.68 2.29
CA ILE A 208 -16.00 -6.35 2.21
C ILE A 208 -16.61 -5.57 1.04
N ALA A 209 -17.00 -4.33 1.31
CA ALA A 209 -17.23 -3.32 0.30
C ALA A 209 -15.90 -2.67 -0.07
N GLY A 210 -15.30 -3.13 -1.16
CA GLY A 210 -14.08 -2.56 -1.76
C GLY A 210 -14.40 -1.59 -2.88
N THR A 211 -13.42 -1.33 -3.72
CA THR A 211 -13.52 -0.43 -4.90
C THR A 211 -13.54 -1.19 -6.23
N GLY A 212 -13.39 -2.51 -6.21
CA GLY A 212 -13.43 -3.37 -7.38
C GLY A 212 -12.13 -3.33 -8.16
N GLY A 213 -11.00 -3.31 -7.44
CA GLY A 213 -9.65 -3.22 -7.99
C GLY A 213 -9.21 -1.82 -8.43
N ARG A 214 -10.05 -0.80 -8.27
CA ARG A 214 -9.72 0.61 -8.55
C ARG A 214 -9.18 1.32 -7.32
N HIS A 215 -8.52 2.47 -7.48
CA HIS A 215 -8.08 3.28 -6.33
C HIS A 215 -9.22 4.10 -5.70
N THR A 216 -10.20 4.48 -6.50
CA THR A 216 -11.37 5.27 -6.08
C THR A 216 -12.64 4.77 -6.78
N GLY A 217 -13.81 5.21 -6.32
CA GLY A 217 -15.09 4.96 -6.99
C GLY A 217 -16.18 4.44 -6.07
N PRO A 218 -17.30 3.96 -6.65
CA PRO A 218 -18.41 3.41 -5.87
C PRO A 218 -17.99 2.10 -5.19
N ALA A 219 -18.64 1.82 -4.06
CA ALA A 219 -18.45 0.57 -3.35
C ALA A 219 -18.92 -0.62 -4.21
N THR A 220 -18.12 -1.68 -4.21
CA THR A 220 -18.43 -2.96 -4.86
C THR A 220 -18.01 -4.10 -3.95
N LEU A 221 -18.70 -5.24 -4.01
CA LEU A 221 -18.23 -6.43 -3.30
C LEU A 221 -16.84 -6.82 -3.81
N VAL A 222 -15.93 -7.09 -2.88
CA VAL A 222 -14.68 -7.76 -3.23
C VAL A 222 -15.03 -9.13 -3.80
N MET A 223 -14.41 -9.49 -4.92
CA MET A 223 -14.70 -10.73 -5.64
C MET A 223 -13.49 -11.67 -5.57
N ALA A 224 -13.74 -12.97 -5.48
CA ALA A 224 -12.76 -14.03 -5.64
C ALA A 224 -13.34 -15.12 -6.55
N ASP A 225 -12.59 -15.57 -7.56
CA ASP A 225 -12.99 -16.61 -8.51
C ASP A 225 -14.38 -16.39 -9.15
N GLY A 226 -14.76 -15.12 -9.38
CA GLY A 226 -16.03 -14.75 -9.99
C GLY A 226 -17.24 -14.70 -9.05
N ALA A 227 -17.04 -14.94 -7.75
CA ALA A 227 -18.08 -14.84 -6.72
C ALA A 227 -17.73 -13.78 -5.66
N PRO A 228 -18.71 -13.21 -4.93
CA PRO A 228 -18.44 -12.35 -3.79
C PRO A 228 -17.58 -13.06 -2.76
N PHE A 229 -16.46 -12.44 -2.40
CA PHE A 229 -15.56 -12.96 -1.40
C PHE A 229 -16.16 -12.75 0.00
N SER A 230 -16.24 -13.83 0.77
CA SER A 230 -16.74 -13.81 2.14
C SER A 230 -16.08 -14.89 2.97
N VAL A 231 -15.92 -14.63 4.27
CA VAL A 231 -15.47 -15.64 5.23
C VAL A 231 -16.59 -15.99 6.20
N LYS A 232 -16.56 -17.22 6.72
CA LYS A 232 -17.48 -17.68 7.75
C LYS A 232 -16.83 -17.52 9.12
N VAL A 233 -17.51 -16.79 10.01
CA VAL A 233 -17.10 -16.62 11.41
C VAL A 233 -18.10 -17.34 12.30
N GLN A 234 -17.60 -18.07 13.30
CA GLN A 234 -18.43 -18.84 14.23
C GLN A 234 -18.23 -18.30 15.65
N ALA A 235 -19.33 -18.19 16.39
CA ALA A 235 -19.26 -17.96 17.82
C ALA A 235 -18.96 -19.27 18.54
N MET A 236 -18.03 -19.22 19.50
CA MET A 236 -17.73 -20.33 20.40
C MET A 236 -17.87 -19.86 21.85
N ARG A 237 -18.33 -20.76 22.72
CA ARG A 237 -18.26 -20.52 24.16
C ARG A 237 -16.82 -20.62 24.65
N ARG A 238 -16.49 -19.86 25.70
CA ARG A 238 -15.16 -19.91 26.32
C ARG A 238 -14.82 -21.30 26.84
N GLU A 239 -15.82 -22.03 27.32
CA GLU A 239 -15.69 -23.40 27.86
C GLU A 239 -15.50 -24.45 26.76
N GLU A 240 -15.86 -24.12 25.53
CA GLU A 240 -15.73 -25.00 24.35
C GLU A 240 -14.41 -24.76 23.59
N LEU A 241 -13.52 -23.90 24.10
CA LEU A 241 -12.20 -23.75 23.50
C LEU A 241 -11.48 -25.10 23.52
N PRO A 242 -10.95 -25.57 22.38
CA PRO A 242 -10.10 -26.75 22.38
C PRO A 242 -8.93 -26.48 23.34
N ALA A 243 -8.74 -27.38 24.30
CA ALA A 243 -7.58 -27.32 25.19
C ALA A 243 -6.33 -27.23 24.30
N LEU A 244 -5.62 -26.11 24.38
CA LEU A 244 -4.33 -25.97 23.71
C LEU A 244 -3.45 -27.12 24.23
N PRO A 245 -2.69 -27.82 23.37
CA PRO A 245 -1.71 -28.79 23.83
C PRO A 245 -0.56 -28.02 24.48
N PHE A 246 -0.75 -27.63 25.74
CA PHE A 246 0.24 -26.95 26.56
C PHE A 246 0.47 -27.73 27.85
N GLU A 247 0.76 -29.02 27.71
CA GLU A 247 1.51 -29.77 28.71
C GLU A 247 2.93 -29.99 28.20
N LEU A 248 3.73 -28.92 28.20
CA LEU A 248 5.18 -29.04 28.12
C LEU A 248 5.82 -27.84 28.84
N ASN A 249 5.55 -27.69 30.14
CA ASN A 249 6.42 -27.00 31.13
C ASN A 249 5.72 -26.83 32.50
N ALA A 250 5.31 -27.94 33.12
CA ALA A 250 4.87 -27.94 34.52
C ALA A 250 5.54 -29.05 35.36
N GLN A 251 6.68 -29.58 34.92
CA GLN A 251 7.46 -30.58 35.68
C GLN A 251 8.93 -30.19 35.88
N ALA A 252 9.28 -28.90 35.78
CA ALA A 252 10.65 -28.44 36.00
C ALA A 252 10.83 -27.52 37.22
N SER A 253 9.82 -27.38 38.09
CA SER A 253 9.91 -26.44 39.22
C SER A 253 9.28 -26.93 40.53
N GLU A 254 9.20 -28.25 40.74
CA GLU A 254 8.86 -28.83 42.05
C GLU A 254 9.84 -29.96 42.37
N GLU A 255 11.10 -29.61 42.60
CA GLU A 255 12.00 -30.43 43.41
C GLU A 255 12.94 -29.50 44.19
N GLU A 256 12.35 -28.73 45.10
CA GLU A 256 13.07 -28.11 46.22
C GLU A 256 12.80 -29.00 47.45
N PRO A 257 13.77 -29.80 47.93
CA PRO A 257 13.59 -30.54 49.16
C PRO A 257 13.89 -29.63 50.35
N GLU A 258 12.83 -29.33 51.09
CA GLU A 258 12.84 -28.66 52.38
C GLU A 258 13.47 -29.57 53.47
N ALA A 259 14.52 -29.04 54.08
CA ALA A 259 14.99 -29.16 55.47
C ALA A 259 15.20 -30.54 56.15
N ALA A 260 16.40 -30.69 56.73
CA ALA A 260 16.56 -31.25 58.08
C ALA A 260 17.84 -30.72 58.75
N LEU A 261 17.65 -29.92 59.81
CA LEU A 261 18.64 -29.65 60.85
C LEU A 261 19.02 -30.96 61.57
N PRO A 262 20.18 -30.99 62.25
CA PRO A 262 20.12 -31.43 63.65
C PRO A 262 20.81 -30.49 64.61
N GLU A 263 20.19 -30.35 65.79
CA GLU A 263 20.80 -29.93 67.04
C GLU A 263 21.77 -31.03 67.54
N GLU A 264 23.01 -30.66 67.87
CA GLU A 264 23.73 -30.83 69.15
C GLU A 264 25.18 -30.35 69.04
#